data_AF-A0A6I9PU93-F1
#
_entry.id   AF-A0A6I9PU93-F1
#
_cell.length_a   1.000
_cell.length_b   1.000
_cell.length_c   1.000
_cell.angle_alpha   90.00
_cell.angle_beta   90.00
_cell.angle_gamma   90.00
#
_symmetry.space_group_name_H-M   'P 1'
#
loop_
_entity.id
_entity.type
_entity.pdbx_description
1 polymer ?
#
loop_
_entity_poly.entity_id
_entity_poly.type
_entity_poly.pdbx_seq_one_letter_code
_entity_poly.pdbx_strand_id
1 'polypeptide(L)'
;MAGWGVFFLGLLNYKTGKIVIAENRKIGILFRLYQLAVLGYIIGWVFVVRKGYQEREEAIQTSVITKLKGVALTNSSETGLHLWSAEDYVIPPNGEQVFFIVTNFIETPNQRLGFCAESFKVPNGRCQSDDDCVEGEAVIAGHGIKTGLCINSTGTCQIHAWCPVEHSKRPTEPLLSEAENFTIYIKNFIRFPKFEFSKSNVLETPDDSYLKRCSYDKEEHLYCPIFRLGDLVSWTGNDFQEMAVQGGSVGILIEWDCDLDKAYSRCNPEYSFTRLDRGLNNSVTSGYNFRYARYFKDENGTFRTLYKVYGIRFDIMINGQAGKFNIVPTIIAIGSGIALLGAGAFACDVILLYMMNTSSFYRDKKFEIINLKKEQNKHKEGKTGHRERRHKKPAADKEAGNSTNKPEETEALAESQLPVDQRGPTVPRNAGQRYSGNLSNQGTGPRHHITFSAQN
;
A
#
# COMPACT_ATOMS: atom_id res chain seq x y z
N MET A 1 -17.20 47.02 36.75
CA MET A 1 -16.69 45.86 35.97
C MET A 1 -16.60 44.65 36.88
N ALA A 2 -17.75 44.03 37.13
CA ALA A 2 -17.82 42.73 37.76
C ALA A 2 -17.00 41.71 36.92
N GLY A 3 -17.62 41.28 35.81
CA GLY A 3 -17.66 39.92 35.23
C GLY A 3 -16.44 39.00 35.27
N TRP A 4 -15.22 39.50 35.15
CA TRP A 4 -14.12 38.70 34.61
C TRP A 4 -13.17 38.05 35.63
N GLY A 5 -12.89 38.65 36.78
CA GLY A 5 -11.82 38.16 37.67
C GLY A 5 -12.01 36.72 38.15
N VAL A 6 -13.25 36.34 38.51
CA VAL A 6 -13.60 34.97 38.93
C VAL A 6 -13.52 33.98 37.76
N PHE A 7 -13.80 34.43 36.53
CA PHE A 7 -13.68 33.59 35.33
C PHE A 7 -12.21 33.32 34.98
N PHE A 8 -11.34 34.34 35.04
CA PHE A 8 -9.89 34.18 34.82
C PHE A 8 -9.20 33.39 35.93
N LEU A 9 -9.60 33.53 37.20
CA LEU A 9 -9.14 32.63 38.27
C LEU A 9 -9.65 31.19 38.08
N GLY A 10 -10.85 31.04 37.52
CA GLY A 10 -11.40 29.75 37.09
C GLY A 10 -10.54 29.03 36.06
N LEU A 11 -9.93 29.76 35.11
CA LEU A 11 -9.04 29.22 34.07
C LEU A 11 -7.70 28.70 34.61
N LEU A 12 -7.24 29.19 35.77
CA LEU A 12 -6.00 28.75 36.42
C LEU A 12 -6.20 27.60 37.43
N ASN A 13 -7.43 27.14 37.64
CA ASN A 13 -7.73 26.03 38.56
C ASN A 13 -7.37 24.67 37.94
N TYR A 14 -6.21 24.13 38.29
CA TYR A 14 -5.84 22.76 37.98
C TYR A 14 -6.68 21.74 38.77
N LYS A 15 -7.43 20.89 38.06
CA LYS A 15 -8.22 19.79 38.65
C LYS A 15 -7.42 18.50 38.62
N THR A 16 -7.26 17.86 39.78
CA THR A 16 -6.63 16.54 39.92
C THR A 16 -7.65 15.47 40.29
N GLY A 17 -7.43 14.23 39.83
CA GLY A 17 -8.28 13.09 40.15
C GLY A 17 -7.89 12.43 41.48
N LYS A 18 -8.88 12.12 42.33
CA LYS A 18 -8.63 11.33 43.55
C LYS A 18 -8.51 9.85 43.21
N ILE A 19 -7.29 9.33 43.23
CA ILE A 19 -6.96 7.94 42.89
C ILE A 19 -7.31 7.01 44.07
N VAL A 20 -7.73 5.78 43.79
CA VAL A 20 -7.89 4.69 44.76
C VAL A 20 -6.80 3.66 44.49
N ILE A 21 -5.97 3.37 45.49
CA ILE A 21 -4.93 2.34 45.42
C ILE A 21 -5.54 1.02 45.93
N ALA A 22 -5.48 -0.04 45.11
CA ALA A 22 -5.97 -1.36 45.47
C ALA A 22 -4.81 -2.31 45.75
N GLU A 23 -4.58 -2.63 47.02
CA GLU A 23 -3.51 -3.55 47.46
C GLU A 23 -3.91 -5.01 47.21
N ASN A 24 -3.92 -5.43 45.93
CA ASN A 24 -4.21 -6.80 45.55
C ASN A 24 -3.10 -7.38 44.67
N ARG A 25 -2.33 -8.31 45.22
CA ARG A 25 -1.15 -8.90 44.56
C ARG A 25 -1.48 -9.61 43.24
N LYS A 26 -2.68 -10.23 43.12
CA LYS A 26 -3.09 -10.92 41.88
C LYS A 26 -3.38 -9.92 40.75
N ILE A 27 -4.16 -8.88 41.03
CA ILE A 27 -4.47 -7.81 40.06
C ILE A 27 -3.21 -7.03 39.71
N GLY A 28 -2.35 -6.74 40.69
CA GLY A 28 -1.07 -6.07 40.47
C GLY A 28 -0.17 -6.85 39.50
N ILE A 29 -0.02 -8.17 39.69
CA ILE A 29 0.73 -9.03 38.75
C ILE A 29 0.08 -9.01 37.36
N LEU A 30 -1.25 -9.18 37.27
CA LEU A 30 -1.97 -9.16 35.99
C LEU A 30 -1.76 -7.84 35.22
N PHE A 31 -1.89 -6.70 35.90
CA PHE A 31 -1.69 -5.39 35.31
C PHE A 31 -0.24 -5.16 34.88
N ARG A 32 0.75 -5.61 35.67
CA ARG A 32 2.18 -5.54 35.29
C ARG A 32 2.50 -6.44 34.10
N LEU A 33 1.94 -7.64 34.02
CA LEU A 33 2.08 -8.52 32.85
C LEU A 33 1.46 -7.90 31.59
N TYR A 34 0.27 -7.28 31.70
CA TYR A 34 -0.32 -6.53 30.61
C TYR A 34 0.56 -5.36 30.16
N GLN A 35 1.09 -4.57 31.11
CA GLN A 35 2.00 -3.45 30.79
C GLN A 35 3.26 -3.94 30.07
N LEU A 36 3.86 -5.05 30.50
CA LEU A 36 5.01 -5.66 29.83
C LEU A 36 4.67 -6.17 28.43
N ALA A 37 3.50 -6.80 28.24
CA ALA A 37 3.05 -7.28 26.93
C ALA A 37 2.82 -6.12 25.95
N VAL A 38 2.16 -5.03 26.39
CA VAL A 38 1.95 -3.83 25.58
C VAL A 38 3.28 -3.12 25.29
N LEU A 39 4.19 -3.01 26.26
CA LEU A 39 5.53 -2.43 26.04
C LEU A 39 6.33 -3.26 25.02
N GLY A 40 6.29 -4.58 25.13
CA GLY A 40 6.91 -5.51 24.17
C GLY A 40 6.32 -5.38 22.77
N TYR A 41 5.00 -5.23 22.64
CA TYR A 41 4.33 -4.96 21.36
C TYR A 41 4.76 -3.62 20.75
N ILE A 42 4.78 -2.54 21.55
CA ILE A 42 5.19 -1.21 21.08
C ILE A 42 6.65 -1.24 20.60
N ILE A 43 7.57 -1.73 21.42
CA ILE A 43 9.01 -1.74 21.07
C ILE A 43 9.28 -2.73 19.92
N GLY A 44 8.81 -3.97 20.03
CA GLY A 44 9.08 -5.02 19.05
C GLY A 44 8.33 -4.83 17.73
N TRP A 45 7.01 -4.70 17.76
CA TRP A 45 6.22 -4.64 16.52
C TRP A 45 6.17 -3.24 15.93
N VAL A 46 5.84 -2.21 16.72
CA VAL A 46 5.64 -0.85 16.19
C VAL A 46 6.97 -0.19 15.86
N PHE A 47 7.94 -0.21 16.78
CA PHE A 47 9.24 0.42 16.54
C PHE A 47 10.20 -0.46 15.72
N VAL A 48 10.47 -1.72 16.09
CA VAL A 48 11.47 -2.54 15.37
C VAL A 48 10.94 -3.08 14.04
N VAL A 49 9.82 -3.81 14.00
CA VAL A 49 9.33 -4.45 12.76
C VAL A 49 8.71 -3.44 11.79
N ARG A 50 7.82 -2.56 12.26
CA ARG A 50 7.14 -1.58 11.40
C ARG A 50 7.91 -0.28 11.19
N LYS A 51 9.04 -0.06 11.87
CA LYS A 51 9.83 1.18 11.83
C LYS A 51 8.96 2.43 12.01
N GLY A 52 8.03 2.42 12.97
CA GLY A 52 7.07 3.51 13.22
C GLY A 52 7.69 4.85 13.66
N TYR A 53 9.01 4.88 13.87
CA TYR A 53 9.81 6.10 14.07
C TYR A 53 10.25 6.78 12.76
N GLN A 54 10.15 6.07 11.62
CA GLN A 54 10.50 6.59 10.32
C GLN A 54 9.28 7.20 9.64
N GLU A 55 9.50 8.35 9.01
CA GLU A 55 8.66 8.81 7.94
C GLU A 55 9.05 8.05 6.66
N ARG A 56 8.06 7.69 5.83
CA ARG A 56 8.26 6.96 4.59
C ARG A 56 7.93 7.80 3.35
N GLU A 57 8.58 7.49 2.24
CA GLU A 57 8.29 7.99 0.89
C GLU A 57 8.29 6.82 -0.10
N GLU A 58 7.16 6.61 -0.79
CA GLU A 58 6.99 5.61 -1.85
C GLU A 58 6.93 6.27 -3.25
N ALA A 59 6.80 7.59 -3.30
CA ALA A 59 6.76 8.39 -4.52
C ALA A 59 8.18 8.64 -5.06
N ILE A 60 8.81 7.58 -5.55
CA ILE A 60 10.15 7.62 -6.12
C ILE A 60 10.17 8.29 -7.51
N GLN A 61 11.08 9.23 -7.73
CA GLN A 61 11.39 9.75 -9.05
C GLN A 61 12.46 8.87 -9.68
N THR A 62 12.22 8.40 -10.91
CA THR A 62 13.14 7.49 -11.60
C THR A 62 13.51 8.00 -12.98
N SER A 63 14.71 7.66 -13.42
CA SER A 63 15.16 7.82 -14.81
C SER A 63 15.90 6.55 -15.20
N VAL A 64 15.63 6.06 -16.41
CA VAL A 64 16.26 4.87 -16.97
C VAL A 64 16.83 5.22 -18.33
N ILE A 65 18.04 4.74 -18.58
CA ILE A 65 18.72 4.83 -19.87
C ILE A 65 19.18 3.42 -20.22
N THR A 66 18.65 2.87 -21.30
CA THR A 66 19.07 1.58 -21.86
C THR A 66 19.98 1.76 -23.07
N LYS A 67 20.94 0.85 -23.24
CA LYS A 67 21.75 0.75 -24.47
C LYS A 67 22.13 -0.69 -24.72
N LEU A 68 21.74 -1.24 -25.87
CA LEU A 68 22.19 -2.56 -26.29
C LEU A 68 23.50 -2.52 -27.07
N LYS A 69 24.20 -3.66 -27.04
CA LYS A 69 25.36 -3.98 -27.88
C LYS A 69 25.34 -5.45 -28.28
N GLY A 70 25.56 -5.69 -29.55
CA GLY A 70 25.55 -7.00 -30.17
C GLY A 70 25.61 -6.85 -31.69
N VAL A 71 26.11 -7.86 -32.37
CA VAL A 71 26.04 -7.98 -33.83
C VAL A 71 25.75 -9.43 -34.20
N ALA A 72 24.90 -9.63 -35.20
CA ALA A 72 24.62 -10.96 -35.75
C ALA A 72 24.74 -10.94 -37.27
N LEU A 73 25.21 -12.03 -37.85
CA LEU A 73 25.24 -12.24 -39.29
C LEU A 73 24.14 -13.24 -39.68
N THR A 74 23.21 -12.82 -40.53
CA THR A 74 22.20 -13.71 -41.11
C THR A 74 22.54 -13.97 -42.57
N ASN A 75 22.44 -15.22 -43.01
CA ASN A 75 22.63 -15.59 -44.41
C ASN A 75 21.34 -16.23 -44.94
N SER A 76 20.60 -15.49 -45.78
CA SER A 76 19.34 -15.94 -46.38
C SER A 76 19.47 -16.03 -47.89
N SER A 77 18.76 -16.98 -48.52
CA SER A 77 18.74 -17.12 -49.98
C SER A 77 18.13 -15.92 -50.72
N GLU A 78 17.33 -15.10 -50.04
CA GLU A 78 16.61 -13.97 -50.64
C GLU A 78 17.36 -12.63 -50.49
N THR A 79 18.06 -12.42 -49.37
CA THR A 79 18.78 -11.17 -49.07
C THR A 79 20.30 -11.31 -48.95
N GLY A 80 20.83 -12.53 -49.05
CA GLY A 80 22.25 -12.81 -48.94
C GLY A 80 22.77 -12.68 -47.49
N LEU A 81 24.04 -12.29 -47.37
CA LEU A 81 24.68 -12.03 -46.09
C LEU A 81 24.33 -10.62 -45.59
N HIS A 82 23.64 -10.54 -44.45
CA HIS A 82 23.25 -9.28 -43.81
C HIS A 82 23.80 -9.18 -42.38
N LEU A 83 24.31 -8.01 -42.02
CA LEU A 83 24.83 -7.70 -40.68
C LEU A 83 23.78 -6.92 -39.90
N TRP A 84 23.29 -7.50 -38.81
CA TRP A 84 22.38 -6.87 -37.87
C TRP A 84 23.15 -6.18 -36.76
N SER A 85 22.89 -4.88 -36.56
CA SER A 85 23.41 -4.09 -35.44
C SER A 85 22.26 -3.60 -34.54
N ALA A 86 22.57 -3.01 -33.39
CA ALA A 86 21.56 -2.58 -32.41
C ALA A 86 20.53 -1.60 -33.01
N GLU A 87 20.95 -0.82 -34.01
CA GLU A 87 20.13 0.13 -34.77
C GLU A 87 19.07 -0.55 -35.65
N ASP A 88 19.23 -1.84 -35.99
CA ASP A 88 18.29 -2.62 -36.79
C ASP A 88 17.35 -3.48 -35.94
N TYR A 89 17.87 -4.12 -34.89
CA TYR A 89 17.10 -5.07 -34.09
C TYR A 89 16.46 -4.48 -32.82
N VAL A 90 16.79 -3.26 -32.38
CA VAL A 90 16.19 -2.63 -31.18
C VAL A 90 15.11 -1.62 -31.56
N ILE A 91 13.90 -1.80 -31.00
CA ILE A 91 12.73 -0.94 -31.28
C ILE A 91 12.02 -0.57 -29.98
N PRO A 92 11.80 0.71 -29.64
CA PRO A 92 12.37 1.90 -30.27
C PRO A 92 13.87 2.05 -29.93
N PRO A 93 14.66 2.73 -30.77
CA PRO A 93 16.11 2.92 -30.55
C PRO A 93 16.45 3.97 -29.47
N ASN A 94 15.44 4.63 -28.88
CA ASN A 94 15.62 5.78 -27.99
C ASN A 94 16.28 5.47 -26.63
N GLY A 95 16.36 4.21 -26.23
CA GLY A 95 16.95 3.81 -24.94
C GLY A 95 16.03 4.01 -23.73
N GLU A 96 14.72 3.76 -23.91
CA GLU A 96 13.66 3.96 -22.91
C GLU A 96 13.54 2.78 -21.90
N GLN A 97 12.56 2.86 -20.98
CA GLN A 97 12.22 1.78 -20.03
C GLN A 97 11.66 0.51 -20.70
N VAL A 98 11.07 0.65 -21.88
CA VAL A 98 10.51 -0.45 -22.67
C VAL A 98 11.26 -0.51 -24.00
N PHE A 99 11.77 -1.68 -24.33
CA PHE A 99 12.46 -1.93 -25.60
C PHE A 99 12.14 -3.34 -26.10
N PHE A 100 12.14 -3.51 -27.41
CA PHE A 100 11.90 -4.77 -28.09
C PHE A 100 13.13 -5.15 -28.90
N ILE A 101 13.48 -6.44 -28.86
CA ILE A 101 14.63 -7.00 -29.57
C ILE A 101 14.12 -8.01 -30.59
N VAL A 102 14.34 -7.72 -31.87
CA VAL A 102 14.06 -8.63 -32.98
C VAL A 102 14.96 -9.87 -32.85
N THR A 103 14.35 -11.05 -32.76
CA THR A 103 15.06 -12.34 -32.72
C THR A 103 14.75 -13.22 -33.92
N ASN A 104 13.61 -13.00 -34.57
CA ASN A 104 13.19 -13.69 -35.77
C ASN A 104 12.32 -12.75 -36.63
N PHE A 105 12.31 -12.90 -37.95
CA PHE A 105 11.58 -12.00 -38.84
C PHE A 105 11.12 -12.70 -40.13
N ILE A 106 10.12 -12.11 -40.77
CA ILE A 106 9.74 -12.37 -42.16
C ILE A 106 9.89 -11.06 -42.90
N GLU A 107 10.70 -11.06 -43.94
CA GLU A 107 10.88 -9.94 -44.84
C GLU A 107 10.01 -10.14 -46.09
N THR A 108 9.47 -9.07 -46.64
CA THR A 108 8.81 -9.07 -47.96
C THR A 108 9.31 -7.83 -48.70
N PRO A 109 10.40 -7.96 -49.47
CA PRO A 109 11.07 -6.85 -50.12
C PRO A 109 10.30 -6.36 -51.35
N ASN A 110 10.65 -5.16 -51.80
CA ASN A 110 10.21 -4.60 -53.09
C ASN A 110 8.68 -4.55 -53.30
N GLN A 111 7.89 -4.46 -52.22
CA GLN A 111 6.44 -4.28 -52.34
C GLN A 111 6.14 -2.96 -53.06
N ARG A 112 5.33 -3.02 -54.12
CA ARG A 112 4.79 -1.85 -54.84
C ARG A 112 3.26 -1.90 -54.81
N LEU A 113 2.62 -0.73 -54.93
CA LEU A 113 1.17 -0.67 -55.04
C LEU A 113 0.75 -1.25 -56.40
N GLY A 114 -0.17 -2.21 -56.40
CA GLY A 114 -0.61 -2.90 -57.61
C GLY A 114 -1.67 -3.96 -57.32
N PHE A 115 -1.81 -4.91 -58.24
CA PHE A 115 -2.81 -5.98 -58.17
C PHE A 115 -2.15 -7.35 -57.99
N CYS A 116 -2.57 -8.11 -56.99
CA CYS A 116 -2.07 -9.46 -56.71
C CYS A 116 -3.10 -10.31 -55.97
N ALA A 117 -2.85 -11.61 -55.87
CA ALA A 117 -3.68 -12.53 -55.09
C ALA A 117 -3.55 -12.24 -53.58
N GLU A 118 -4.68 -12.25 -52.86
CA GLU A 118 -4.69 -12.27 -51.40
C GLU A 118 -4.13 -13.61 -50.85
N SER A 119 -3.61 -13.58 -49.64
CA SER A 119 -3.08 -14.74 -48.93
C SER A 119 -4.19 -15.72 -48.54
N PHE A 120 -4.04 -16.99 -48.90
CA PHE A 120 -4.99 -18.06 -48.54
C PHE A 120 -5.20 -18.23 -47.03
N LYS A 121 -4.34 -17.64 -46.18
CA LYS A 121 -4.54 -17.59 -44.72
C LYS A 121 -5.66 -16.62 -44.28
N VAL A 122 -6.08 -15.69 -45.12
CA VAL A 122 -7.15 -14.72 -44.86
C VAL A 122 -8.49 -15.33 -45.31
N PRO A 123 -9.42 -15.72 -44.41
CA PRO A 123 -10.61 -16.46 -44.82
C PRO A 123 -11.55 -15.66 -45.74
N ASN A 124 -11.69 -14.34 -45.50
CA ASN A 124 -12.51 -13.43 -46.30
C ASN A 124 -11.90 -13.10 -47.69
N GLY A 125 -10.64 -13.51 -47.92
CA GLY A 125 -9.95 -13.39 -49.22
C GLY A 125 -10.01 -14.65 -50.08
N ARG A 126 -10.68 -15.72 -49.63
CA ARG A 126 -10.84 -16.96 -50.41
C ARG A 126 -12.07 -16.88 -51.33
N CYS A 127 -11.98 -17.50 -52.49
CA CYS A 127 -13.05 -17.53 -53.49
C CYS A 127 -13.05 -18.84 -54.29
N GLN A 128 -14.19 -19.14 -54.91
CA GLN A 128 -14.38 -20.19 -55.91
C GLN A 128 -14.85 -19.60 -57.26
N SER A 129 -15.58 -18.48 -57.24
CA SER A 129 -15.91 -17.68 -58.43
C SER A 129 -15.65 -16.19 -58.20
N ASP A 130 -15.70 -15.41 -59.27
CA ASP A 130 -15.59 -13.95 -59.24
C ASP A 130 -16.68 -13.30 -58.36
N ASP A 131 -17.86 -13.92 -58.25
CA ASP A 131 -18.99 -13.44 -57.43
C ASP A 131 -18.66 -13.38 -55.92
N ASP A 132 -17.73 -14.20 -55.42
CA ASP A 132 -17.25 -14.14 -54.03
C ASP A 132 -16.40 -12.89 -53.75
N CYS A 133 -15.92 -12.23 -54.81
CA CYS A 133 -14.90 -11.19 -54.77
C CYS A 133 -15.43 -9.76 -54.97
N VAL A 134 -16.57 -9.42 -54.36
CA VAL A 134 -17.26 -8.12 -54.46
C VAL A 134 -16.31 -6.92 -54.62
N GLU A 135 -16.37 -6.26 -55.78
CA GLU A 135 -15.49 -5.14 -56.14
C GLU A 135 -15.63 -3.96 -55.16
N GLY A 136 -14.49 -3.39 -54.75
CA GLY A 136 -14.44 -2.24 -53.84
C GLY A 136 -14.59 -2.61 -52.35
N GLU A 137 -14.89 -3.87 -52.01
CA GLU A 137 -14.91 -4.33 -50.62
C GLU A 137 -13.47 -4.49 -50.08
N ALA A 138 -13.20 -3.94 -48.89
CA ALA A 138 -11.94 -4.16 -48.19
C ALA A 138 -11.91 -5.57 -47.56
N VAL A 139 -10.83 -6.33 -47.75
CA VAL A 139 -10.73 -7.68 -47.18
C VAL A 139 -10.60 -7.62 -45.66
N ILE A 140 -11.55 -8.21 -44.95
CA ILE A 140 -11.58 -8.23 -43.48
C ILE A 140 -10.37 -9.01 -42.96
N ALA A 141 -9.52 -8.33 -42.18
CA ALA A 141 -8.21 -8.81 -41.71
C ALA A 141 -7.24 -9.25 -42.85
N GLY A 142 -7.43 -8.72 -44.06
CA GLY A 142 -6.55 -8.90 -45.21
C GLY A 142 -5.60 -7.72 -45.45
N HIS A 143 -5.08 -7.63 -46.67
CA HIS A 143 -4.00 -6.70 -47.05
C HIS A 143 -4.43 -5.58 -48.02
N GLY A 144 -5.67 -5.62 -48.55
CA GLY A 144 -6.13 -4.67 -49.57
C GLY A 144 -7.62 -4.72 -49.89
N ILE A 145 -7.98 -4.15 -51.04
CA ILE A 145 -9.37 -4.01 -51.52
C ILE A 145 -9.60 -4.95 -52.71
N LYS A 146 -10.69 -5.71 -52.70
CA LYS A 146 -11.06 -6.66 -53.76
C LYS A 146 -11.36 -5.96 -55.09
N THR A 147 -10.98 -6.59 -56.20
CA THR A 147 -11.14 -6.03 -57.57
C THR A 147 -12.30 -6.63 -58.38
N GLY A 148 -13.11 -7.53 -57.82
CA GLY A 148 -14.13 -8.27 -58.59
C GLY A 148 -13.65 -9.61 -59.16
N LEU A 149 -12.36 -9.96 -59.07
CA LEU A 149 -11.79 -11.14 -59.73
C LEU A 149 -11.26 -12.19 -58.75
N CYS A 150 -11.55 -13.46 -59.02
CA CYS A 150 -11.03 -14.64 -58.32
C CYS A 150 -9.85 -15.28 -59.07
N ILE A 151 -8.72 -15.48 -58.37
CA ILE A 151 -7.54 -16.10 -58.97
C ILE A 151 -7.58 -17.62 -58.73
N ASN A 152 -8.04 -18.35 -59.74
CA ASN A 152 -8.21 -19.82 -59.70
C ASN A 152 -6.96 -20.61 -59.32
N SER A 153 -5.75 -20.10 -59.56
CA SER A 153 -4.49 -20.78 -59.20
C SER A 153 -4.18 -20.75 -57.69
N THR A 154 -4.71 -19.77 -56.96
CA THR A 154 -4.53 -19.62 -55.50
C THR A 154 -5.82 -19.83 -54.71
N GLY A 155 -6.99 -19.81 -55.36
CA GLY A 155 -8.30 -19.86 -54.72
C GLY A 155 -8.59 -18.62 -53.88
N THR A 156 -8.07 -17.46 -54.31
CA THR A 156 -8.15 -16.19 -53.57
C THR A 156 -8.46 -15.00 -54.47
N CYS A 157 -9.16 -14.02 -53.92
CA CYS A 157 -9.50 -12.80 -54.65
C CYS A 157 -8.23 -12.03 -55.05
N GLN A 158 -8.26 -11.42 -56.22
CA GLN A 158 -7.34 -10.37 -56.57
C GLN A 158 -7.67 -9.12 -55.74
N ILE A 159 -6.63 -8.50 -55.20
CA ILE A 159 -6.72 -7.28 -54.40
C ILE A 159 -5.81 -6.19 -54.96
N HIS A 160 -6.26 -4.94 -54.84
CA HIS A 160 -5.42 -3.76 -54.93
C HIS A 160 -4.72 -3.54 -53.60
N ALA A 161 -3.41 -3.76 -53.56
CA ALA A 161 -2.62 -3.85 -52.32
C ALA A 161 -1.13 -3.54 -52.55
N TRP A 162 -0.35 -3.64 -51.48
CA TRP A 162 1.11 -3.71 -51.56
C TRP A 162 1.53 -5.13 -51.97
N CYS A 163 1.94 -5.28 -53.22
CA CYS A 163 2.21 -6.54 -53.88
C CYS A 163 3.72 -6.77 -54.07
N PRO A 164 4.23 -8.01 -53.85
CA PRO A 164 3.50 -9.21 -53.41
C PRO A 164 3.09 -9.14 -51.94
N VAL A 165 2.00 -9.83 -51.56
CA VAL A 165 1.56 -9.96 -50.16
C VAL A 165 2.56 -10.76 -49.31
N GLU A 166 2.49 -10.61 -47.97
CA GLU A 166 3.38 -11.27 -47.01
C GLU A 166 3.48 -12.80 -47.24
N HIS A 167 4.71 -13.29 -47.44
CA HIS A 167 4.97 -14.73 -47.53
C HIS A 167 4.70 -15.41 -46.18
N SER A 168 3.86 -16.44 -46.21
CA SER A 168 3.21 -16.93 -44.98
C SER A 168 4.00 -17.96 -44.17
N LYS A 169 5.23 -18.32 -44.59
CA LYS A 169 6.08 -19.32 -43.94
C LYS A 169 6.94 -18.64 -42.87
N ARG A 170 6.60 -18.85 -41.59
CA ARG A 170 7.46 -18.46 -40.46
C ARG A 170 8.71 -19.35 -40.45
N PRO A 171 9.92 -18.81 -40.23
CA PRO A 171 11.10 -19.62 -39.91
C PRO A 171 10.83 -20.48 -38.68
N THR A 172 11.21 -21.76 -38.73
CA THR A 172 11.06 -22.71 -37.60
C THR A 172 12.08 -22.46 -36.49
N GLU A 173 13.21 -21.87 -36.84
CA GLU A 173 14.32 -21.51 -35.96
C GLU A 173 14.47 -19.98 -35.91
N PRO A 174 15.06 -19.41 -34.84
CA PRO A 174 15.25 -17.97 -34.73
C PRO A 174 16.41 -17.51 -35.62
N LEU A 175 16.13 -16.58 -36.54
CA LEU A 175 17.15 -16.07 -37.47
C LEU A 175 18.30 -15.32 -36.76
N LEU A 176 18.07 -14.72 -35.60
CA LEU A 176 19.09 -14.08 -34.76
C LEU A 176 19.29 -14.85 -33.45
N SER A 177 19.64 -16.14 -33.53
CA SER A 177 19.98 -16.98 -32.35
C SER A 177 21.11 -16.38 -31.49
N GLU A 178 22.09 -15.74 -32.13
CA GLU A 178 23.20 -15.02 -31.49
C GLU A 178 22.76 -13.86 -30.59
N ALA A 179 21.49 -13.41 -30.68
CA ALA A 179 20.95 -12.40 -29.78
C ALA A 179 21.04 -12.83 -28.30
N GLU A 180 21.09 -14.13 -28.00
CA GLU A 180 21.31 -14.63 -26.64
C GLU A 180 22.60 -14.07 -26.01
N ASN A 181 23.64 -13.88 -26.82
CA ASN A 181 24.96 -13.39 -26.42
C ASN A 181 25.06 -11.86 -26.38
N PHE A 182 24.00 -11.13 -26.76
CA PHE A 182 24.02 -9.67 -26.73
C PHE A 182 23.96 -9.15 -25.30
N THR A 183 24.44 -7.93 -25.12
CA THR A 183 24.49 -7.25 -23.82
C THR A 183 23.62 -6.02 -23.81
N ILE A 184 22.92 -5.78 -22.70
CA ILE A 184 22.24 -4.54 -22.39
C ILE A 184 22.91 -3.85 -21.21
N TYR A 185 23.21 -2.57 -21.40
CA TYR A 185 23.53 -1.63 -20.35
C TYR A 185 22.23 -0.98 -19.83
N ILE A 186 21.90 -1.18 -18.55
CA ILE A 186 20.76 -0.55 -17.87
C ILE A 186 21.27 0.40 -16.80
N LYS A 187 21.16 1.70 -17.04
CA LYS A 187 21.41 2.73 -16.02
C LYS A 187 20.11 3.22 -15.44
N ASN A 188 19.90 3.00 -14.15
CA ASN A 188 18.78 3.52 -13.39
C ASN A 188 19.28 4.55 -12.36
N PHE A 189 18.71 5.74 -12.41
CA PHE A 189 18.80 6.75 -11.36
C PHE A 189 17.49 6.78 -10.58
N ILE A 190 17.61 6.85 -9.25
CA ILE A 190 16.51 7.08 -8.34
C ILE A 190 16.70 8.36 -7.55
N ARG A 191 15.59 9.01 -7.20
CA ARG A 191 15.53 10.13 -6.25
C ARG A 191 14.29 9.99 -5.37
N PHE A 192 14.47 10.20 -4.08
CA PHE A 192 13.43 10.35 -3.06
C PHE A 192 13.37 11.83 -2.67
N PRO A 193 12.48 12.63 -3.31
CA PRO A 193 12.52 14.09 -3.21
C PRO A 193 12.35 14.62 -1.79
N LYS A 194 11.49 14.00 -0.98
CA LYS A 194 11.20 14.42 0.40
C LYS A 194 12.42 14.30 1.33
N PHE A 195 13.32 13.36 1.04
CA PHE A 195 14.54 13.15 1.81
C PHE A 195 15.81 13.71 1.13
N GLU A 196 15.66 14.34 -0.03
CA GLU A 196 16.73 14.83 -0.92
C GLU A 196 17.79 13.77 -1.27
N PHE A 197 17.43 12.48 -1.19
CA PHE A 197 18.31 11.36 -1.47
C PHE A 197 18.25 11.01 -2.95
N SER A 198 19.41 10.80 -3.59
CA SER A 198 19.50 10.24 -4.94
C SER A 198 20.59 9.19 -5.02
N LYS A 199 20.37 8.15 -5.82
CA LYS A 199 21.34 7.06 -6.04
C LYS A 199 21.24 6.48 -7.46
N SER A 200 22.30 5.82 -7.90
CA SER A 200 22.42 5.12 -9.17
C SER A 200 22.67 3.63 -8.92
N ASN A 201 22.18 2.77 -9.81
CA ASN A 201 22.48 1.33 -9.79
C ASN A 201 23.91 0.99 -10.24
N VAL A 202 24.60 1.94 -10.88
CA VAL A 202 26.00 1.81 -11.33
C VAL A 202 26.96 2.14 -10.19
N LEU A 203 28.00 1.32 -10.00
CA LEU A 203 29.08 1.57 -9.05
C LEU A 203 29.77 2.93 -9.31
N GLU A 204 29.87 3.76 -8.28
CA GLU A 204 30.71 4.95 -8.28
C GLU A 204 32.17 4.54 -8.05
N THR A 205 32.95 4.45 -9.13
CA THR A 205 34.37 4.02 -9.11
C THR A 205 35.22 4.90 -10.04
N PRO A 206 36.49 5.19 -9.68
CA PRO A 206 37.45 5.85 -10.58
C PRO A 206 38.04 4.91 -11.65
N ASP A 207 37.69 3.62 -11.68
CA ASP A 207 38.16 2.68 -12.71
C ASP A 207 37.34 2.78 -14.02
N ASP A 208 37.85 3.53 -14.98
CA ASP A 208 37.33 3.65 -16.36
C ASP A 208 37.23 2.29 -17.11
N SER A 209 37.86 1.24 -16.61
CA SER A 209 37.83 -0.10 -17.20
C SER A 209 36.80 -1.04 -16.56
N TYR A 210 36.13 -0.63 -15.48
CA TYR A 210 35.09 -1.41 -14.81
C TYR A 210 33.94 -1.77 -15.77
N LEU A 211 33.36 -0.76 -16.41
CA LEU A 211 32.26 -0.91 -17.39
C LEU A 211 32.67 -1.59 -18.71
N LYS A 212 33.95 -1.96 -18.88
CA LYS A 212 34.44 -2.70 -20.05
C LYS A 212 34.61 -4.19 -19.76
N ARG A 213 34.55 -4.61 -18.49
CA ARG A 213 34.91 -5.95 -18.02
C ARG A 213 33.84 -6.58 -17.12
N CYS A 214 33.04 -5.79 -16.43
CA CYS A 214 31.99 -6.34 -15.56
C CYS A 214 30.85 -6.96 -16.38
N SER A 215 30.30 -8.05 -15.85
CA SER A 215 28.96 -8.56 -16.15
C SER A 215 28.18 -8.57 -14.85
N TYR A 216 26.86 -8.40 -14.90
CA TYR A 216 26.02 -8.48 -13.72
C TYR A 216 26.04 -9.90 -13.14
N ASP A 217 26.30 -9.96 -11.84
CA ASP A 217 26.08 -11.14 -11.00
C ASP A 217 25.49 -10.69 -9.66
N LYS A 218 24.63 -11.52 -9.06
CA LYS A 218 23.91 -11.16 -7.83
C LYS A 218 24.81 -11.11 -6.59
N GLU A 219 25.86 -11.93 -6.54
CA GLU A 219 26.73 -12.09 -5.38
C GLU A 219 28.07 -11.36 -5.58
N GLU A 220 28.70 -11.50 -6.76
CA GLU A 220 30.00 -10.90 -7.05
C GLU A 220 29.90 -9.45 -7.55
N HIS A 221 28.92 -9.13 -8.39
CA HIS A 221 28.92 -7.92 -9.24
C HIS A 221 27.58 -7.17 -9.29
N LEU A 222 26.90 -7.04 -8.14
CA LEU A 222 25.56 -6.44 -7.99
C LEU A 222 25.38 -5.05 -8.64
N TYR A 223 26.45 -4.24 -8.63
CA TYR A 223 26.46 -2.87 -9.17
C TYR A 223 26.93 -2.77 -10.64
N CYS A 224 27.11 -3.91 -11.34
CA CYS A 224 27.40 -3.90 -12.77
C CYS A 224 26.09 -3.72 -13.55
N PRO A 225 25.96 -2.67 -14.38
CA PRO A 225 24.74 -2.41 -15.14
C PRO A 225 24.63 -3.19 -16.45
N ILE A 226 25.50 -4.18 -16.70
CA ILE A 226 25.61 -4.89 -17.98
C ILE A 226 25.08 -6.31 -17.81
N PHE A 227 24.02 -6.64 -18.54
CA PHE A 227 23.34 -7.93 -18.48
C PHE A 227 23.40 -8.61 -19.85
N ARG A 228 23.61 -9.93 -19.90
CA ARG A 228 23.48 -10.75 -21.12
C ARG A 228 22.01 -11.12 -21.34
N LEU A 229 21.54 -11.09 -22.59
CA LEU A 229 20.11 -11.32 -22.88
C LEU A 229 19.64 -12.75 -22.57
N GLY A 230 20.48 -13.75 -22.85
CA GLY A 230 20.22 -15.14 -22.45
C GLY A 230 20.01 -15.28 -20.94
N ASP A 231 20.86 -14.61 -20.15
CA ASP A 231 20.82 -14.68 -18.69
C ASP A 231 19.51 -14.06 -18.17
N LEU A 232 19.10 -12.90 -18.69
CA LEU A 232 17.83 -12.24 -18.36
C LEU A 232 16.61 -13.15 -18.59
N VAL A 233 16.60 -13.93 -19.69
CA VAL A 233 15.50 -14.87 -19.97
C VAL A 233 15.61 -16.10 -19.08
N SER A 234 16.81 -16.64 -18.88
CA SER A 234 17.02 -17.84 -18.04
C SER A 234 16.63 -17.61 -16.58
N TRP A 235 16.85 -16.41 -16.02
CA TRP A 235 16.40 -16.04 -14.66
C TRP A 235 14.86 -16.00 -14.51
N THR A 236 14.10 -15.94 -15.61
CA THR A 236 12.64 -16.13 -15.58
C THR A 236 12.22 -17.61 -15.56
N GLY A 237 13.17 -18.54 -15.69
CA GLY A 237 12.91 -19.98 -15.84
C GLY A 237 12.41 -20.39 -17.22
N ASN A 238 12.73 -19.63 -18.28
CA ASN A 238 12.38 -19.93 -19.67
C ASN A 238 13.66 -20.08 -20.52
N ASP A 239 13.57 -20.81 -21.63
CA ASP A 239 14.64 -20.89 -22.63
C ASP A 239 14.63 -19.68 -23.58
N PHE A 240 15.82 -19.20 -23.96
CA PHE A 240 15.95 -18.06 -24.87
C PHE A 240 15.57 -18.43 -26.32
N GLN A 241 16.01 -19.58 -26.81
CA GLN A 241 15.83 -19.98 -28.21
C GLN A 241 14.36 -20.32 -28.52
N GLU A 242 13.65 -20.98 -27.59
CA GLU A 242 12.20 -21.19 -27.68
C GLU A 242 11.44 -19.85 -27.73
N MET A 243 11.78 -18.91 -26.84
CA MET A 243 11.16 -17.58 -26.82
C MET A 243 11.50 -16.77 -28.08
N ALA A 244 12.70 -16.93 -28.63
CA ALA A 244 13.14 -16.24 -29.84
C ALA A 244 12.35 -16.62 -31.11
N VAL A 245 11.74 -17.81 -31.17
CA VAL A 245 10.95 -18.26 -32.34
C VAL A 245 9.57 -17.58 -32.40
N GLN A 246 8.90 -17.40 -31.26
CA GLN A 246 7.54 -16.85 -31.19
C GLN A 246 7.49 -15.39 -30.70
N GLY A 247 8.58 -14.92 -30.09
CA GLY A 247 8.61 -13.73 -29.26
C GLY A 247 8.09 -13.98 -27.84
N GLY A 248 8.11 -12.95 -27.00
CA GLY A 248 7.62 -13.00 -25.62
C GLY A 248 7.77 -11.64 -24.92
N SER A 249 7.46 -11.58 -23.62
CA SER A 249 7.67 -10.38 -22.82
C SER A 249 8.29 -10.70 -21.46
N VAL A 250 9.34 -9.96 -21.09
CA VAL A 250 10.13 -10.14 -19.86
C VAL A 250 10.12 -8.84 -19.05
N GLY A 251 9.72 -8.93 -17.79
CA GLY A 251 9.78 -7.84 -16.83
C GLY A 251 11.09 -7.88 -16.06
N ILE A 252 11.81 -6.75 -16.06
CA ILE A 252 13.01 -6.51 -15.24
C ILE A 252 12.56 -5.59 -14.10
N LEU A 253 12.34 -6.13 -12.91
CA LEU A 253 11.97 -5.35 -11.73
C LEU A 253 13.23 -4.98 -10.93
N ILE A 254 13.42 -3.68 -10.72
CA ILE A 254 14.47 -3.10 -9.88
C ILE A 254 13.80 -2.51 -8.63
N GLU A 255 14.05 -3.09 -7.47
CA GLU A 255 13.49 -2.65 -6.18
C GLU A 255 14.53 -1.94 -5.32
N TRP A 256 14.11 -0.86 -4.66
CA TRP A 256 14.94 -0.04 -3.77
C TRP A 256 14.25 0.17 -2.41
N ASP A 257 14.35 -0.79 -1.48
CA ASP A 257 14.00 -0.58 -0.06
C ASP A 257 15.18 0.03 0.70
N CYS A 258 15.09 1.32 1.01
CA CYS A 258 16.20 2.12 1.48
C CYS A 258 15.94 2.74 2.86
N ASP A 259 16.65 2.19 3.84
CA ASP A 259 16.69 2.68 5.22
C ASP A 259 17.73 3.81 5.35
N LEU A 260 17.28 5.06 5.22
CA LEU A 260 18.11 6.26 5.14
C LEU A 260 18.70 6.70 6.50
N ASP A 261 18.38 6.00 7.58
CA ASP A 261 19.09 6.12 8.87
C ASP A 261 20.41 5.32 8.87
N LYS A 262 20.63 4.47 7.88
CA LYS A 262 21.87 3.72 7.66
C LYS A 262 22.77 4.43 6.65
N ALA A 263 24.01 3.96 6.53
CA ALA A 263 24.97 4.47 5.56
C ALA A 263 24.46 4.32 4.10
N TYR A 264 24.81 5.29 3.24
CA TYR A 264 24.46 5.33 1.81
C TYR A 264 24.76 4.02 1.04
N SER A 265 25.79 3.29 1.45
CA SER A 265 26.20 1.99 0.89
C SER A 265 25.28 0.81 1.23
N ARG A 266 24.26 0.99 2.08
CA ARG A 266 23.29 -0.06 2.46
C ARG A 266 21.99 -0.04 1.66
N CYS A 267 21.68 1.06 0.97
CA CYS A 267 20.57 1.18 0.03
C CYS A 267 21.01 0.62 -1.32
N ASN A 268 20.67 -0.64 -1.63
CA ASN A 268 21.13 -1.35 -2.83
C ASN A 268 19.93 -1.65 -3.76
N PRO A 269 20.15 -1.75 -5.08
CA PRO A 269 19.11 -2.26 -5.98
C PRO A 269 18.97 -3.78 -5.81
N GLU A 270 17.75 -4.26 -5.72
CA GLU A 270 17.42 -5.68 -5.83
C GLU A 270 16.77 -5.97 -7.19
N TYR A 271 17.30 -6.94 -7.93
CA TYR A 271 16.80 -7.29 -9.26
C TYR A 271 15.99 -8.57 -9.22
N SER A 272 14.84 -8.57 -9.90
CA SER A 272 14.04 -9.77 -10.14
C SER A 272 13.49 -9.79 -11.57
N PHE A 273 13.31 -10.99 -12.11
CA PHE A 273 13.01 -11.23 -13.52
C PHE A 273 11.79 -12.11 -13.65
N THR A 274 10.81 -11.69 -14.46
CA THR A 274 9.55 -12.42 -14.63
C THR A 274 9.12 -12.43 -16.09
N ARG A 275 8.40 -13.48 -16.51
CA ARG A 275 7.78 -13.53 -17.83
C ARG A 275 6.36 -12.97 -17.78
N LEU A 276 6.10 -11.91 -18.55
CA LEU A 276 4.86 -11.11 -18.49
C LEU A 276 3.75 -11.64 -19.40
N ASP A 277 4.10 -12.35 -20.49
CA ASP A 277 3.13 -12.86 -21.48
C ASP A 277 2.46 -14.20 -21.10
N ARG A 278 2.67 -14.70 -19.87
CA ARG A 278 2.01 -15.92 -19.38
C ARG A 278 0.55 -15.68 -18.97
N GLY A 279 -0.36 -15.91 -19.90
CA GLY A 279 -1.78 -16.11 -19.57
C GLY A 279 -2.00 -17.36 -18.70
N LEU A 280 -3.05 -17.35 -17.88
CA LEU A 280 -3.39 -18.48 -16.97
C LEU A 280 -3.75 -19.78 -17.73
N ASN A 281 -4.13 -19.66 -19.01
CA ASN A 281 -4.41 -20.75 -19.92
C ASN A 281 -3.48 -20.60 -21.14
N ASN A 282 -2.91 -21.71 -21.62
CA ASN A 282 -2.10 -21.76 -22.85
C ASN A 282 -2.96 -21.39 -24.07
N SER A 283 -3.07 -20.09 -24.36
CA SER A 283 -3.94 -19.55 -25.39
C SER A 283 -3.21 -19.24 -26.70
N VAL A 284 -3.99 -19.11 -27.77
CA VAL A 284 -3.58 -18.87 -29.18
C VAL A 284 -2.73 -17.60 -29.38
N THR A 285 -2.51 -16.81 -28.32
CA THR A 285 -1.77 -15.55 -28.27
C THR A 285 -0.36 -15.69 -27.66
N SER A 286 0.19 -16.91 -27.54
CA SER A 286 1.57 -17.09 -27.07
C SER A 286 2.58 -16.48 -28.05
N GLY A 287 3.37 -15.52 -27.56
CA GLY A 287 4.38 -14.81 -28.33
C GLY A 287 4.06 -13.34 -28.63
N TYR A 288 5.05 -12.62 -29.15
CA TYR A 288 4.95 -11.19 -29.44
C TYR A 288 5.48 -10.90 -30.84
N ASN A 289 4.65 -10.28 -31.68
CA ASN A 289 5.02 -9.88 -33.03
C ASN A 289 4.27 -8.63 -33.49
N PHE A 290 4.89 -7.86 -34.37
CA PHE A 290 4.26 -6.74 -35.06
C PHE A 290 4.86 -6.56 -36.45
N ARG A 291 4.32 -5.59 -37.20
CA ARG A 291 4.75 -5.24 -38.55
C ARG A 291 5.16 -3.79 -38.63
N TYR A 292 6.22 -3.52 -39.37
CA TYR A 292 6.60 -2.18 -39.82
C TYR A 292 7.08 -2.25 -41.27
N ALA A 293 7.14 -1.10 -41.95
CA ALA A 293 7.66 -1.03 -43.31
C ALA A 293 8.72 0.06 -43.42
N ARG A 294 9.82 -0.26 -44.11
CA ARG A 294 10.82 0.72 -44.57
C ARG A 294 10.40 1.17 -45.97
N TYR A 295 10.13 2.46 -46.15
CA TYR A 295 9.68 3.04 -47.43
C TYR A 295 10.85 3.63 -48.21
N PHE A 296 10.84 3.42 -49.52
CA PHE A 296 11.89 3.81 -50.44
C PHE A 296 11.29 4.43 -51.72
N LYS A 297 12.09 5.19 -52.46
CA LYS A 297 11.72 5.76 -53.76
C LYS A 297 12.77 5.42 -54.80
N ASP A 298 12.28 5.17 -56.00
CA ASP A 298 13.04 4.75 -57.18
C ASP A 298 12.40 5.41 -58.41
N GLU A 299 13.02 5.30 -59.60
CA GLU A 299 12.52 5.89 -60.85
C GLU A 299 11.09 5.43 -61.16
N ASN A 300 10.78 4.16 -60.87
CA ASN A 300 9.46 3.55 -61.01
C ASN A 300 8.49 3.86 -59.84
N GLY A 301 8.75 4.90 -59.05
CA GLY A 301 7.90 5.37 -57.96
C GLY A 301 8.25 4.83 -56.57
N THR A 302 7.27 4.89 -55.65
CA THR A 302 7.47 4.51 -54.25
C THR A 302 7.29 3.00 -54.06
N PHE A 303 8.22 2.38 -53.35
CA PHE A 303 8.16 0.97 -52.95
C PHE A 303 8.46 0.84 -51.44
N ARG A 304 8.24 -0.33 -50.86
CA ARG A 304 8.57 -0.59 -49.45
C ARG A 304 9.08 -2.01 -49.24
N THR A 305 9.85 -2.20 -48.19
CA THR A 305 10.10 -3.52 -47.61
C THR A 305 9.25 -3.65 -46.35
N LEU A 306 8.39 -4.66 -46.33
CA LEU A 306 7.58 -5.00 -45.16
C LEU A 306 8.37 -5.98 -44.29
N TYR A 307 8.48 -5.67 -43.00
CA TYR A 307 9.01 -6.57 -41.98
C TYR A 307 7.90 -6.98 -41.04
N LYS A 308 7.79 -8.28 -40.79
CA LYS A 308 7.05 -8.83 -39.66
C LYS A 308 8.05 -9.43 -38.69
N VAL A 309 8.21 -8.79 -37.54
CA VAL A 309 9.22 -9.16 -36.55
C VAL A 309 8.61 -9.88 -35.37
N TYR A 310 9.33 -10.87 -34.87
CA TYR A 310 9.11 -11.62 -33.64
C TYR A 310 10.30 -11.38 -32.73
N GLY A 311 10.07 -11.33 -31.43
CA GLY A 311 11.12 -10.89 -30.53
C GLY A 311 10.68 -10.77 -29.09
N ILE A 312 11.65 -10.43 -28.25
CA ILE A 312 11.46 -10.33 -26.81
C ILE A 312 11.32 -8.86 -26.47
N ARG A 313 10.16 -8.51 -25.90
CA ARG A 313 9.91 -7.19 -25.31
C ARG A 313 10.38 -7.22 -23.86
N PHE A 314 11.18 -6.24 -23.47
CA PHE A 314 11.65 -6.08 -22.10
C PHE A 314 11.05 -4.81 -21.49
N ASP A 315 10.44 -4.96 -20.32
CA ASP A 315 9.81 -3.87 -19.57
C ASP A 315 10.55 -3.68 -18.24
N ILE A 316 11.27 -2.57 -18.11
CA ILE A 316 11.98 -2.22 -16.87
C ILE A 316 11.03 -1.49 -15.93
N MET A 317 10.69 -2.15 -14.83
CA MET A 317 9.85 -1.65 -13.75
C MET A 317 10.73 -1.26 -12.56
N ILE A 318 10.50 -0.10 -11.96
CA ILE A 318 11.28 0.37 -10.81
C ILE A 318 10.33 0.71 -9.66
N ASN A 319 10.51 0.00 -8.56
CA ASN A 319 9.82 0.24 -7.31
C ASN A 319 10.82 0.74 -6.27
N GLY A 320 10.36 1.49 -5.27
CA GLY A 320 11.19 1.77 -4.12
C GLY A 320 10.44 2.48 -3.00
N GLN A 321 10.93 2.26 -1.79
CA GLN A 321 10.45 2.87 -0.57
C GLN A 321 11.66 3.37 0.22
N ALA A 322 11.64 4.63 0.62
CA ALA A 322 12.63 5.18 1.53
C ALA A 322 12.01 5.39 2.91
N GLY A 323 12.76 5.08 3.97
CA GLY A 323 12.41 5.38 5.36
C GLY A 323 13.52 6.20 6.02
N LYS A 324 13.16 7.30 6.70
CA LYS A 324 14.10 8.15 7.46
C LYS A 324 13.49 8.58 8.79
N PHE A 325 14.28 8.62 9.86
CA PHE A 325 13.83 9.05 11.19
C PHE A 325 13.15 10.41 11.13
N ASN A 326 11.94 10.50 11.71
CA ASN A 326 11.26 11.76 11.94
C ASN A 326 10.60 11.75 13.33
N ILE A 327 10.76 12.85 14.06
CA ILE A 327 10.21 13.03 15.40
C ILE A 327 8.66 13.02 15.42
N VAL A 328 8.00 13.45 14.35
CA VAL A 328 6.53 13.53 14.26
C VAL A 328 5.87 12.14 14.32
N PRO A 329 6.16 11.18 13.42
CA PRO A 329 5.61 9.82 13.54
C PRO A 329 6.07 9.13 14.83
N THR A 330 7.30 9.39 15.29
CA THR A 330 7.81 8.89 16.57
C THR A 330 6.92 9.31 17.75
N ILE A 331 6.58 10.60 17.89
CA ILE A 331 5.71 11.08 18.98
C ILE A 331 4.29 10.52 18.84
N ILE A 332 3.76 10.38 17.62
CA ILE A 332 2.44 9.78 17.39
C ILE A 332 2.42 8.29 17.79
N ALA A 333 3.47 7.54 17.48
CA ALA A 333 3.65 6.14 17.88
C ALA A 333 3.80 5.99 19.40
N ILE A 334 4.55 6.88 20.07
CA ILE A 334 4.65 6.90 21.53
C ILE A 334 3.30 7.24 22.17
N GLY A 335 2.61 8.29 21.68
CA GLY A 335 1.33 8.73 22.23
C GLY A 335 0.23 7.69 22.10
N SER A 336 0.12 7.05 20.93
CA SER A 336 -0.81 5.93 20.71
C SER A 336 -0.45 4.69 21.56
N GLY A 337 0.85 4.39 21.73
CA GLY A 337 1.32 3.35 22.64
C GLY A 337 0.95 3.61 24.12
N ILE A 338 1.10 4.85 24.59
CA ILE A 338 0.69 5.25 25.94
C ILE A 338 -0.83 5.15 26.11
N ALA A 339 -1.61 5.52 25.10
CA ALA A 339 -3.07 5.35 25.12
C ALA A 339 -3.48 3.88 25.27
N LEU A 340 -2.77 2.96 24.60
CA LEU A 340 -3.01 1.51 24.71
C LEU A 340 -2.77 0.97 26.13
N LEU A 341 -1.81 1.52 26.90
CA LEU A 341 -1.64 1.17 28.31
C LEU A 341 -2.87 1.51 29.17
N GLY A 342 -3.63 2.54 28.79
CA GLY A 342 -4.89 2.94 29.44
C GLY A 342 -6.01 1.89 29.31
N ALA A 343 -6.06 1.15 28.20
CA ALA A 343 -7.04 0.07 28.01
C ALA A 343 -6.86 -1.06 29.03
N GLY A 344 -5.61 -1.36 29.43
CA GLY A 344 -5.31 -2.31 30.50
C GLY A 344 -5.82 -1.90 31.86
N ALA A 345 -5.79 -0.60 32.17
CA ALA A 345 -6.33 -0.07 33.42
C ALA A 345 -7.86 -0.23 33.46
N PHE A 346 -8.55 0.04 32.34
CA PHE A 346 -9.99 -0.22 32.19
C PHE A 346 -10.34 -1.71 32.34
N ALA A 347 -9.59 -2.61 31.69
CA ALA A 347 -9.81 -4.05 31.81
C ALA A 347 -9.59 -4.55 33.26
N CYS A 348 -8.53 -4.09 33.93
CA CYS A 348 -8.28 -4.42 35.33
C CYS A 348 -9.36 -3.86 36.26
N ASP A 349 -9.88 -2.66 35.97
CA ASP A 349 -11.02 -2.07 36.68
C ASP A 349 -12.29 -2.93 36.57
N VAL A 350 -12.61 -3.43 35.38
CA VAL A 350 -13.76 -4.34 35.17
C VAL A 350 -13.60 -5.63 35.98
N ILE A 351 -12.42 -6.25 35.93
CA ILE A 351 -12.12 -7.47 36.68
C ILE A 351 -12.25 -7.22 38.19
N LEU A 352 -11.65 -6.15 38.69
CA LEU A 352 -11.62 -5.76 40.11
C LEU A 352 -13.02 -5.45 40.66
N LEU A 353 -13.88 -4.77 39.88
CA LEU A 353 -15.19 -4.30 40.32
C LEU A 353 -16.34 -5.29 40.10
N TYR A 354 -16.20 -6.27 39.21
CA TYR A 354 -17.30 -7.15 38.82
C TYR A 354 -16.98 -8.66 38.88
N MET A 355 -15.71 -9.07 38.72
CA MET A 355 -15.36 -10.50 38.61
C MET A 355 -14.75 -11.10 39.88
N MET A 356 -14.37 -10.28 40.86
CA MET A 356 -13.75 -10.77 42.11
C MET A 356 -14.77 -10.98 43.23
N ASN A 357 -14.55 -11.99 44.07
CA ASN A 357 -15.40 -12.24 45.26
C ASN A 357 -15.41 -11.07 46.26
N THR A 358 -14.38 -10.22 46.25
CA THR A 358 -14.27 -9.00 47.06
C THR A 358 -14.72 -7.73 46.31
N SER A 359 -15.43 -7.88 45.19
CA SER A 359 -15.87 -6.77 44.31
C SER A 359 -16.72 -5.73 45.03
N SER A 360 -17.61 -6.14 45.94
CA SER A 360 -18.46 -5.24 46.75
C SER A 360 -17.63 -4.21 47.51
N PHE A 361 -16.62 -4.66 48.26
CA PHE A 361 -15.72 -3.80 49.03
C PHE A 361 -15.02 -2.75 48.15
N TYR A 362 -14.50 -3.15 46.98
CA TYR A 362 -13.86 -2.20 46.08
C TYR A 362 -14.85 -1.25 45.41
N ARG A 363 -16.07 -1.72 45.09
CA ARG A 363 -17.14 -0.89 44.53
C ARG A 363 -17.57 0.20 45.51
N ASP A 364 -17.73 -0.13 46.78
CA ASP A 364 -18.12 0.82 47.84
C ASP A 364 -17.00 1.82 48.19
N LYS A 365 -15.73 1.49 47.88
CA LYS A 365 -14.60 2.42 48.00
C LYS A 365 -14.40 3.31 46.76
N LYS A 366 -14.80 2.85 45.57
CA LYS A 366 -14.63 3.59 44.31
C LYS A 366 -15.83 4.49 43.97
N PHE A 367 -17.05 4.03 44.25
CA PHE A 367 -18.29 4.76 44.00
C PHE A 367 -18.87 5.32 45.30
N GLU A 368 -19.39 6.54 45.24
CA GLU A 368 -20.02 7.21 46.38
C GLU A 368 -21.52 7.34 46.08
N ILE A 369 -22.36 6.67 46.87
CA ILE A 369 -23.81 6.64 46.65
C ILE A 369 -24.45 7.93 47.18
N ILE A 370 -24.57 8.93 46.30
CA ILE A 370 -25.19 10.22 46.64
C ILE A 370 -26.72 10.06 46.68
N ASN A 371 -27.26 9.87 47.89
CA ASN A 371 -28.69 9.86 48.14
C ASN A 371 -29.29 11.29 48.07
N LEU A 372 -29.57 11.75 46.84
CA LEU A 372 -30.15 13.07 46.53
C LEU A 372 -31.42 13.43 47.34
N LYS A 373 -32.14 12.45 47.87
CA LYS A 373 -33.32 12.66 48.75
C LYS A 373 -32.96 13.26 50.14
N LYS A 374 -31.74 13.12 50.65
CA LYS A 374 -31.36 13.69 51.98
C LYS A 374 -31.02 15.19 51.94
N GLU A 375 -30.54 15.69 50.82
CA GLU A 375 -30.20 17.12 50.64
C GLU A 375 -31.45 18.02 50.59
N GLN A 376 -32.53 17.55 49.93
CA GLN A 376 -33.77 18.33 49.79
C GLN A 376 -34.49 18.58 51.12
N ASN A 377 -34.40 17.66 52.09
CA ASN A 377 -35.04 17.84 53.40
C ASN A 377 -34.28 18.84 54.29
N LYS A 378 -32.94 18.79 54.31
CA LYS A 378 -32.12 19.80 55.01
C LYS A 378 -32.39 21.22 54.49
N HIS A 379 -32.61 21.39 53.18
CA HIS A 379 -32.92 22.69 52.60
C HIS A 379 -34.36 23.19 52.89
N LYS A 380 -35.27 22.32 53.32
CA LYS A 380 -36.64 22.68 53.73
C LYS A 380 -36.73 23.03 55.22
N GLU A 381 -36.07 22.28 56.10
CA GLU A 381 -36.08 22.55 57.55
C GLU A 381 -35.38 23.87 57.90
N GLY A 382 -34.38 24.30 57.12
CA GLY A 382 -33.68 25.58 57.33
C GLY A 382 -34.46 26.86 56.95
N LYS A 383 -35.73 26.77 56.52
CA LYS A 383 -36.53 27.92 56.04
C LYS A 383 -37.82 28.22 56.82
N THR A 384 -38.13 27.48 57.87
CA THR A 384 -39.32 27.73 58.71
C THR A 384 -38.97 27.79 60.19
N GLY A 385 -38.79 29.01 60.72
CA GLY A 385 -38.77 29.24 62.17
C GLY A 385 -37.75 30.24 62.70
N HIS A 386 -37.92 31.54 62.43
CA HIS A 386 -37.42 32.55 63.38
C HIS A 386 -38.23 33.85 63.36
N ARG A 387 -39.30 33.93 64.16
CA ARG A 387 -39.90 35.20 64.60
C ARG A 387 -40.43 35.09 66.04
N GLU A 388 -39.50 35.29 66.98
CA GLU A 388 -39.66 36.00 68.27
C GLU A 388 -40.97 35.77 69.10
N ARG A 389 -40.96 35.24 70.34
CA ARG A 389 -40.50 35.92 71.58
C ARG A 389 -40.58 35.05 72.87
N ARG A 390 -39.52 35.18 73.70
CA ARG A 390 -39.42 35.26 75.19
C ARG A 390 -40.24 34.37 76.17
N HIS A 391 -39.48 33.67 77.04
CA HIS A 391 -39.74 33.24 78.44
C HIS A 391 -40.85 32.18 78.68
N LYS A 392 -40.80 31.28 79.70
CA LYS A 392 -39.97 31.16 80.93
C LYS A 392 -39.80 29.66 81.36
N LYS A 393 -38.84 29.38 82.26
CA LYS A 393 -38.47 28.09 82.96
C LYS A 393 -39.63 27.43 83.78
N PRO A 394 -39.49 26.21 84.40
CA PRO A 394 -38.44 25.14 84.32
C PRO A 394 -38.88 23.62 84.41
N ALA A 395 -37.92 22.71 84.12
CA ALA A 395 -37.57 21.41 84.78
C ALA A 395 -38.43 20.10 84.81
N ALA A 396 -37.68 18.97 84.78
CA ALA A 396 -37.89 17.62 85.38
C ALA A 396 -38.36 16.40 84.52
N ASP A 397 -37.38 15.51 84.24
CA ASP A 397 -37.31 14.02 84.30
C ASP A 397 -38.27 13.00 83.59
N LYS A 398 -37.61 12.04 82.87
CA LYS A 398 -37.74 10.54 82.83
C LYS A 398 -39.09 9.85 82.53
N GLU A 399 -39.22 8.62 81.98
CA GLU A 399 -38.35 7.59 81.34
C GLU A 399 -39.22 6.50 80.63
N ALA A 400 -38.64 5.67 79.73
CA ALA A 400 -39.16 4.37 79.20
C ALA A 400 -40.56 4.33 78.49
N GLY A 401 -41.04 3.34 77.72
CA GLY A 401 -40.58 1.99 77.28
C GLY A 401 -41.74 0.96 77.39
N ASN A 402 -41.95 -0.07 76.56
CA ASN A 402 -41.35 -0.58 75.30
C ASN A 402 -42.27 -1.72 74.71
N SER A 403 -41.95 -2.30 73.53
CA SER A 403 -42.39 -3.65 73.03
C SER A 403 -43.87 -3.84 72.55
N THR A 404 -44.31 -4.91 71.84
CA THR A 404 -43.90 -5.65 70.59
C THR A 404 -45.05 -6.65 70.23
N ASN A 405 -45.17 -7.09 68.96
CA ASN A 405 -45.51 -8.46 68.47
C ASN A 405 -46.66 -8.70 67.44
N LYS A 406 -46.27 -9.58 66.50
CA LYS A 406 -46.85 -10.27 65.32
C LYS A 406 -47.82 -11.45 65.68
N PRO A 407 -48.24 -12.37 64.77
CA PRO A 407 -48.74 -12.28 63.35
C PRO A 407 -49.91 -13.29 63.05
N GLU A 408 -50.37 -13.44 61.79
CA GLU A 408 -50.51 -14.73 61.07
C GLU A 408 -50.83 -14.58 59.56
N GLU A 409 -50.72 -15.65 58.77
CA GLU A 409 -50.53 -15.65 57.30
C GLU A 409 -51.04 -16.93 56.62
N THR A 410 -51.73 -16.85 55.46
CA THR A 410 -51.81 -17.94 54.45
C THR A 410 -52.28 -17.42 53.08
N GLU A 411 -51.66 -17.88 51.98
CA GLU A 411 -52.01 -17.57 50.57
C GLU A 411 -52.29 -18.84 49.74
N ALA A 412 -52.94 -18.66 48.57
CA ALA A 412 -52.91 -19.61 47.44
C ALA A 412 -52.80 -18.84 46.11
N LEU A 413 -52.02 -19.36 45.15
CA LEU A 413 -51.52 -18.64 43.97
C LEU A 413 -52.46 -18.59 42.74
N ALA A 414 -52.35 -17.51 41.97
CA ALA A 414 -52.36 -17.51 40.50
C ALA A 414 -51.63 -16.28 39.90
N GLU A 415 -51.10 -16.43 38.68
CA GLU A 415 -50.12 -15.60 37.93
C GLU A 415 -50.32 -14.06 37.82
N SER A 416 -49.21 -13.28 37.82
CA SER A 416 -48.79 -12.40 36.69
C SER A 416 -47.55 -11.51 37.00
N GLN A 417 -46.98 -10.90 35.94
CA GLN A 417 -45.60 -10.43 35.75
C GLN A 417 -45.14 -9.11 36.44
N LEU A 418 -43.89 -9.10 36.96
CA LEU A 418 -42.91 -7.96 37.02
C LEU A 418 -43.24 -6.68 37.86
N PRO A 419 -42.26 -5.79 38.22
CA PRO A 419 -40.80 -5.91 38.23
C PRO A 419 -40.05 -5.45 39.53
N VAL A 420 -38.83 -5.99 39.70
CA VAL A 420 -37.54 -5.37 40.10
C VAL A 420 -37.49 -4.19 41.12
N ASP A 421 -36.67 -4.43 42.14
CA ASP A 421 -36.25 -3.59 43.28
C ASP A 421 -35.68 -2.18 42.95
N GLN A 422 -35.85 -1.24 43.89
CA GLN A 422 -35.45 0.16 43.78
C GLN A 422 -33.93 0.35 44.01
N ARG A 423 -33.17 0.63 42.94
CA ARG A 423 -31.83 1.25 43.07
C ARG A 423 -31.71 2.50 42.21
N GLY A 424 -31.39 3.61 42.87
CA GLY A 424 -31.10 4.88 42.22
C GLY A 424 -29.77 4.86 41.44
N PRO A 425 -29.54 5.84 40.57
CA PRO A 425 -28.40 5.85 39.66
C PRO A 425 -27.06 5.99 40.39
N THR A 426 -26.18 5.00 40.22
CA THR A 426 -24.77 5.07 40.64
C THR A 426 -23.97 5.95 39.69
N VAL A 427 -23.36 7.02 40.20
CA VAL A 427 -22.55 7.96 39.41
C VAL A 427 -21.05 7.66 39.63
N PRO A 428 -20.23 7.48 38.58
CA PRO A 428 -18.78 7.40 38.73
C PRO A 428 -18.22 8.74 39.19
N ARG A 429 -17.14 8.72 40.00
CA ARG A 429 -16.51 9.92 40.60
C ARG A 429 -15.94 10.94 39.57
N ASN A 430 -16.05 10.68 38.27
CA ASN A 430 -15.50 11.44 37.16
C ASN A 430 -16.55 12.18 36.30
N ALA A 431 -17.82 12.31 36.76
CA ALA A 431 -18.88 13.01 36.01
C ALA A 431 -18.78 14.54 36.14
N GLY A 432 -17.76 15.14 35.52
CA GLY A 432 -17.47 16.57 35.57
C GLY A 432 -18.08 17.42 34.45
N GLN A 433 -19.41 17.38 34.23
CA GLN A 433 -20.09 18.27 33.27
C GLN A 433 -21.51 18.68 33.71
N ARG A 434 -21.68 19.95 34.09
CA ARG A 434 -22.92 20.72 33.93
C ARG A 434 -22.58 22.18 33.60
N TYR A 435 -23.33 22.76 32.67
CA TYR A 435 -23.23 24.15 32.23
C TYR A 435 -23.58 25.15 33.36
N SER A 436 -22.91 26.31 33.38
CA SER A 436 -23.56 27.65 33.23
C SER A 436 -22.65 28.83 33.64
N GLY A 437 -22.75 29.94 32.87
CA GLY A 437 -22.81 31.31 33.41
C GLY A 437 -21.54 32.00 33.94
N ASN A 438 -21.11 33.06 33.25
CA ASN A 438 -20.15 34.06 33.75
C ASN A 438 -20.70 34.87 34.96
N LEU A 439 -19.82 35.30 35.88
CA LEU A 439 -19.68 36.65 36.49
C LEU A 439 -19.11 36.68 37.96
N SER A 440 -17.81 37.00 38.14
CA SER A 440 -17.21 38.04 39.07
C SER A 440 -17.43 38.26 40.59
N ASN A 441 -16.58 39.02 41.36
CA ASN A 441 -15.18 39.57 41.31
C ASN A 441 -14.82 40.29 42.65
N GLN A 442 -13.51 40.47 42.92
CA GLN A 442 -12.82 41.49 43.78
C GLN A 442 -12.88 41.51 45.34
N GLY A 443 -11.71 41.22 45.96
CA GLY A 443 -11.06 41.94 47.09
C GLY A 443 -11.45 41.61 48.56
N THR A 444 -10.57 41.67 49.59
CA THR A 444 -9.10 41.82 49.73
C THR A 444 -8.65 41.53 51.18
N GLY A 445 -7.48 40.91 51.42
CA GLY A 445 -6.71 41.05 52.68
C GLY A 445 -6.75 39.90 53.72
N PRO A 446 -5.75 39.78 54.62
CA PRO A 446 -4.77 38.68 54.52
C PRO A 446 -4.47 37.88 55.82
N ARG A 447 -3.87 36.68 55.69
CA ARG A 447 -2.77 36.15 56.56
C ARG A 447 -2.30 34.72 56.15
N HIS A 448 -1.08 34.36 56.56
CA HIS A 448 -0.38 33.12 56.24
C HIS A 448 -0.91 31.89 57.02
N HIS A 449 -0.74 30.68 56.46
CA HIS A 449 0.21 29.65 56.92
C HIS A 449 0.14 28.41 56.01
N ILE A 450 1.31 27.88 55.60
CA ILE A 450 1.45 26.65 54.80
C ILE A 450 1.93 25.53 55.73
N THR A 451 1.32 24.34 55.61
CA THR A 451 1.96 23.08 56.05
C THR A 451 1.57 21.94 55.12
N PHE A 452 2.56 21.24 54.55
CA PHE A 452 2.39 19.95 53.90
C PHE A 452 2.72 18.84 54.90
N SER A 453 1.98 17.73 54.90
CA SER A 453 2.37 16.52 55.64
C SER A 453 3.08 15.55 54.70
N ALA A 454 4.31 15.16 55.06
CA ALA A 454 5.03 14.10 54.37
C ALA A 454 4.40 12.70 54.61
N GLN A 455 4.71 11.77 53.71
CA GLN A 455 4.73 10.34 54.02
C GLN A 455 6.20 9.89 53.96
N ASN A 456 6.58 8.97 54.85
CA ASN A 456 7.85 8.24 54.80
C ASN A 456 7.91 7.33 53.56
#